data_AF-A0A0F9Q7L3-F1
#
_entry.id   AF-A0A0F9Q7L3-F1
#
_cell.length_a   1.000
_cell.length_b   1.000
_cell.length_c   1.000
_cell.angle_alpha   90.00
_cell.angle_beta   90.00
_cell.angle_gamma   90.00
#
_symmetry.space_group_name_H-M   'P 1'
#
loop_
_entity.id
_entity.type
_entity.pdbx_description
1 polymer ?
#
loop_
_entity_poly.entity_id
_entity_poly.type
_entity_poly.pdbx_seq_one_letter_code
_entity_poly.pdbx_strand_id
1 'polypeptide(L)'
;MADTVTILNGLDHEQDITTSILYDIDDAEVECVGMYEISIPVSLSQANIVFNNTFDADGSTVFVMARLTKVTDFTGVTKTENTEVLTWQEIAQNAVLESGSIDVSASQSSTLHIFIALSSTTAHTGTEIIVQGGSEAGVDGSWTTISRFIGPIGTAVLTAFAATEPAGETTIAITNPVANNMDNDGKFKFVENTVAADCEIVYQVSNSGDA
;
A
#
# COMPACT_ATOMS: atom_id res chain seq x y z
N MET A 1 -5.87 -12.98 -28.78
CA MET A 1 -5.09 -13.79 -27.82
C MET A 1 -5.87 -13.82 -26.50
N ALA A 2 -5.46 -14.47 -25.40
CA ALA A 2 -6.05 -14.11 -24.11
C ALA A 2 -5.43 -12.79 -23.67
N ASP A 3 -6.24 -11.88 -23.15
CA ASP A 3 -5.82 -10.58 -22.67
C ASP A 3 -5.21 -10.72 -21.26
N THR A 4 -4.00 -10.24 -21.05
CA THR A 4 -3.21 -10.51 -19.83
C THR A 4 -2.35 -9.34 -19.39
N VAL A 5 -2.05 -9.30 -18.11
CA VAL A 5 -0.93 -8.54 -17.54
C VAL A 5 0.08 -9.48 -16.93
N THR A 6 1.37 -9.21 -17.18
CA THR A 6 2.48 -9.95 -16.59
C THR A 6 3.05 -9.16 -15.43
N ILE A 7 3.21 -9.82 -14.28
CA ILE A 7 3.72 -9.22 -13.06
C ILE A 7 5.08 -9.80 -12.66
N LEU A 8 5.85 -9.02 -11.90
CA LEU A 8 7.08 -9.48 -11.28
C LEU A 8 6.79 -10.29 -10.01
N ASN A 9 7.54 -11.38 -9.80
CA ASN A 9 7.54 -12.24 -8.60
C ASN A 9 6.27 -13.07 -8.32
N GLY A 10 5.19 -12.85 -9.07
CA GLY A 10 3.95 -13.61 -8.96
C GLY A 10 3.06 -13.17 -7.79
N LEU A 11 1.82 -13.65 -7.77
CA LEU A 11 0.84 -13.34 -6.72
C LEU A 11 1.22 -14.00 -5.39
N ASP A 12 1.10 -13.30 -4.27
CA ASP A 12 1.29 -13.88 -2.95
C ASP A 12 0.10 -14.77 -2.56
N HIS A 13 -1.12 -14.40 -2.98
CA HIS A 13 -2.37 -15.12 -2.66
C HIS A 13 -3.12 -15.56 -3.93
N GLU A 14 -4.06 -16.49 -3.78
CA GLU A 14 -5.01 -16.79 -4.85
C GLU A 14 -5.97 -15.61 -5.02
N GLN A 15 -6.24 -15.22 -6.27
CA GLN A 15 -7.12 -14.11 -6.61
C GLN A 15 -8.26 -14.62 -7.48
N ASP A 16 -9.51 -14.35 -7.07
CA ASP A 16 -10.71 -14.89 -7.72
C ASP A 16 -11.49 -13.81 -8.48
N ILE A 17 -12.11 -14.20 -9.58
CA ILE A 17 -12.90 -13.31 -10.45
C ILE A 17 -14.06 -12.59 -9.72
N THR A 18 -14.53 -13.13 -8.59
CA THR A 18 -15.65 -12.55 -7.83
C THR A 18 -15.21 -11.69 -6.66
N THR A 19 -13.96 -11.83 -6.21
CA THR A 19 -13.45 -11.14 -5.01
C THR A 19 -12.33 -10.17 -5.31
N SER A 20 -11.69 -10.28 -6.49
CA SER A 20 -10.45 -9.59 -6.78
C SER A 20 -10.59 -8.61 -7.95
N ILE A 21 -10.00 -7.43 -7.78
CA ILE A 21 -10.00 -6.36 -8.76
C ILE A 21 -8.58 -5.80 -8.86
N LEU A 22 -8.12 -5.53 -10.07
CA LEU A 22 -6.84 -4.87 -10.32
C LEU A 22 -7.06 -3.38 -10.57
N TYR A 23 -6.35 -2.54 -9.83
CA TYR A 23 -6.38 -1.09 -9.96
C TYR A 23 -5.06 -0.52 -10.51
N ASP A 24 -5.19 0.57 -11.25
CA ASP A 24 -4.10 1.39 -11.78
C ASP A 24 -4.50 2.87 -11.80
N ILE A 25 -3.58 3.77 -12.19
CA ILE A 25 -3.92 5.11 -12.68
C ILE A 25 -3.51 5.20 -14.15
N ASP A 26 -4.45 5.66 -14.97
CA ASP A 26 -4.22 5.98 -16.39
C ASP A 26 -3.47 7.31 -16.56
N ASP A 27 -2.21 7.33 -16.13
CA ASP A 27 -1.32 8.47 -16.29
C ASP A 27 0.13 8.01 -16.31
N ALA A 28 0.91 8.28 -17.34
CA ALA A 28 2.28 7.77 -17.49
C ALA A 28 3.24 7.99 -16.29
N GLU A 29 3.00 9.01 -15.46
CA GLU A 29 3.91 9.42 -14.37
C GLU A 29 3.37 9.09 -12.97
N VAL A 30 2.10 8.71 -12.85
CA VAL A 30 1.44 8.47 -11.57
C VAL A 30 1.06 7.00 -11.40
N GLU A 31 1.08 6.53 -10.16
CA GLU A 31 0.75 5.16 -9.76
C GLU A 31 -0.41 5.17 -8.75
N CYS A 32 -1.25 4.12 -8.78
CA CYS A 32 -2.35 3.98 -7.82
C CYS A 32 -1.85 3.66 -6.39
N VAL A 33 -0.57 3.28 -6.25
CA VAL A 33 0.07 2.93 -4.99
C VAL A 33 1.08 4.00 -4.58
N GLY A 34 0.83 4.66 -3.46
CA GLY A 34 1.82 5.50 -2.79
C GLY A 34 2.70 4.69 -1.85
N MET A 35 4.02 4.76 -2.02
CA MET A 35 5.02 4.12 -1.16
C MET A 35 5.90 5.18 -0.51
N TYR A 36 5.91 5.22 0.83
CA TYR A 36 6.62 6.25 1.59
C TYR A 36 7.50 5.61 2.65
N GLU A 37 8.74 6.07 2.73
CA GLU A 37 9.70 5.62 3.75
C GLU A 37 9.97 6.75 4.75
N ILE A 38 9.74 6.48 6.04
CA ILE A 38 9.95 7.45 7.11
C ILE A 38 10.90 6.87 8.15
N SER A 39 12.07 7.49 8.27
CA SER A 39 13.04 7.16 9.33
C SER A 39 12.56 7.67 10.68
N ILE A 40 12.55 6.80 11.69
CA ILE A 40 12.20 7.15 13.07
C ILE A 40 13.47 7.52 13.83
N PRO A 41 13.54 8.73 14.43
CA PRO A 41 14.68 9.12 15.25
C PRO A 41 14.95 8.14 16.40
N VAL A 42 16.21 7.77 16.59
CA VAL A 42 16.67 6.82 17.63
C VAL A 42 16.41 7.29 19.07
N SER A 43 16.08 8.58 19.26
CA SER A 43 15.68 9.13 20.55
C SER A 43 14.23 8.82 20.95
N LEU A 44 13.45 8.22 20.03
CA LEU A 44 12.06 7.86 20.26
C LEU A 44 11.96 6.38 20.59
N SER A 45 11.01 6.04 21.45
CA SER A 45 10.77 4.67 21.92
C SER A 45 9.55 4.04 21.23
N GLN A 46 8.67 4.86 20.66
CA GLN A 46 7.48 4.41 19.93
C GLN A 46 7.15 5.31 18.75
N ALA A 47 6.47 4.75 17.75
CA ALA A 47 5.91 5.46 16.61
C ALA A 47 4.39 5.20 16.48
N ASN A 48 3.68 6.07 15.77
CA ASN A 48 2.28 5.90 15.37
C ASN A 48 2.10 6.50 13.97
N ILE A 49 1.22 5.92 13.16
CA ILE A 49 0.82 6.44 11.86
C ILE A 49 -0.66 6.76 11.93
N VAL A 50 -1.01 8.01 11.62
CA VAL A 50 -2.39 8.45 11.45
C VAL A 50 -2.65 8.64 9.96
N PHE A 51 -3.62 7.91 9.44
CA PHE A 51 -4.15 8.06 8.09
C PHE A 51 -5.48 8.81 8.18
N ASN A 52 -5.48 10.07 7.77
CA ASN A 52 -6.63 10.94 7.83
C ASN A 52 -7.25 11.11 6.44
N ASN A 53 -8.30 10.32 6.17
CA ASN A 53 -9.05 10.35 4.91
C ASN A 53 -10.23 11.33 4.94
N THR A 54 -10.29 12.22 5.95
CA THR A 54 -11.23 13.36 5.98
C THR A 54 -10.72 14.57 5.19
N PHE A 55 -9.43 14.59 4.86
CA PHE A 55 -8.84 15.64 4.03
C PHE A 55 -9.44 15.67 2.61
N ASP A 56 -9.95 14.52 2.17
CA ASP A 56 -10.60 14.32 0.89
C ASP A 56 -12.10 14.06 1.06
N ALA A 57 -12.83 15.10 1.44
CA ALA A 57 -14.22 14.98 1.88
C ALA A 57 -15.18 14.39 0.82
N ASP A 58 -14.83 14.56 -0.46
CA ASP A 58 -15.60 14.08 -1.62
C ASP A 58 -14.89 12.96 -2.39
N GLY A 59 -13.73 12.50 -1.93
CA GLY A 59 -12.92 11.54 -2.68
C GLY A 59 -13.13 10.09 -2.31
N SER A 60 -12.05 9.31 -2.30
CA SER A 60 -12.13 7.87 -2.47
C SER A 60 -11.87 7.08 -1.18
N THR A 61 -12.34 5.84 -1.15
CA THR A 61 -11.85 4.84 -0.21
C THR A 61 -10.42 4.45 -0.62
N VAL A 62 -9.55 4.26 0.37
CA VAL A 62 -8.18 3.80 0.18
C VAL A 62 -7.90 2.57 1.03
N PHE A 63 -6.96 1.74 0.59
CA PHE A 63 -6.38 0.68 1.42
C PHE A 63 -5.02 1.13 1.92
N VAL A 64 -4.70 0.83 3.18
CA VAL A 64 -3.40 1.17 3.77
C VAL A 64 -2.77 -0.05 4.42
N MET A 65 -1.44 -0.12 4.39
CA MET A 65 -0.66 -1.04 5.21
C MET A 65 0.64 -0.36 5.62
N ALA A 66 1.31 -0.91 6.64
CA ALA A 66 2.62 -0.44 7.02
C ALA A 66 3.51 -1.58 7.52
N ARG A 67 4.78 -1.49 7.16
CA ARG A 67 5.84 -2.40 7.62
C ARG A 67 6.92 -1.58 8.32
N LEU A 68 7.60 -2.21 9.26
CA LEU A 68 8.69 -1.61 10.00
C LEU A 68 9.95 -2.45 9.80
N THR A 69 11.02 -1.80 9.38
CA THR A 69 12.37 -2.37 9.37
C THR A 69 13.14 -1.81 10.56
N LYS A 70 13.60 -2.67 11.46
CA LYS A 70 14.48 -2.29 12.59
C LYS A 70 15.86 -2.84 12.38
N VAL A 71 16.88 -2.02 12.62
CA VAL A 71 18.24 -2.48 12.86
C VAL A 71 18.42 -2.74 14.35
N THR A 72 18.65 -3.99 14.75
CA THR A 72 18.68 -4.37 16.19
C THR A 72 20.10 -4.49 16.76
N ASP A 73 21.12 -4.67 15.92
CA ASP A 73 22.52 -4.75 16.32
C ASP A 73 23.46 -4.36 15.17
N PHE A 74 24.59 -3.74 15.49
CA PHE A 74 25.66 -3.43 14.53
C PHE A 74 26.78 -4.48 14.52
N THR A 75 26.80 -5.42 15.46
CA THR A 75 27.93 -6.33 15.73
C THR A 75 27.69 -7.81 15.37
N GLY A 76 26.44 -8.31 15.34
CA GLY A 76 26.06 -9.70 14.99
C GLY A 76 25.61 -9.95 13.54
N VAL A 77 25.36 -11.21 13.14
CA VAL A 77 25.10 -11.63 11.73
C VAL A 77 23.63 -11.44 11.28
N THR A 78 22.68 -11.30 12.21
CA THR A 78 21.26 -11.04 11.88
C THR A 78 20.88 -9.66 12.40
N LYS A 79 20.83 -8.67 11.51
CA LYS A 79 20.78 -7.25 11.90
C LYS A 79 19.45 -6.56 11.65
N THR A 80 18.50 -7.22 10.99
CA THR A 80 17.27 -6.59 10.53
C THR A 80 16.04 -7.40 10.91
N GLU A 81 15.11 -6.77 11.62
CA GLU A 81 13.77 -7.29 11.90
C GLU A 81 12.79 -6.56 10.98
N ASN A 82 12.02 -7.30 10.18
CA ASN A 82 10.92 -6.76 9.39
C ASN A 82 9.61 -7.23 9.99
N THR A 83 8.78 -6.28 10.40
CA THR A 83 7.51 -6.57 11.08
C THR A 83 6.40 -5.84 10.36
N GLU A 84 5.32 -6.54 10.05
CA GLU A 84 4.09 -5.90 9.60
C GLU A 84 3.42 -5.26 10.82
N VAL A 85 3.35 -3.93 10.82
CA VAL A 85 2.82 -3.15 11.94
C VAL A 85 1.37 -2.75 11.71
N LEU A 86 0.93 -2.79 10.46
CA LEU A 86 -0.46 -2.63 10.05
C LEU A 86 -0.68 -3.52 8.82
N THR A 87 -1.52 -4.54 8.95
CA THR A 87 -2.04 -5.31 7.82
C THR A 87 -2.84 -4.39 6.91
N TRP A 88 -3.13 -4.82 5.69
CA TRP A 88 -4.08 -4.10 4.84
C TRP A 88 -5.39 -3.81 5.57
N GLN A 89 -5.79 -2.53 5.55
CA GLN A 89 -7.06 -2.06 6.07
C GLN A 89 -7.66 -1.04 5.12
N GLU A 90 -8.96 -1.18 4.88
CA GLU A 90 -9.76 -0.20 4.16
C GLU A 90 -10.03 1.01 5.06
N ILE A 91 -9.82 2.21 4.51
CA ILE A 91 -10.22 3.46 5.12
C ILE A 91 -11.27 4.09 4.22
N ALA A 92 -12.53 4.04 4.67
CA ALA A 92 -13.62 4.71 4.00
C ALA A 92 -13.35 6.22 3.85
N GLN A 93 -14.00 6.83 2.86
CA GLN A 93 -14.08 8.29 2.75
C GLN A 93 -14.53 8.90 4.09
N ASN A 94 -13.94 10.04 4.48
CA ASN A 94 -14.26 10.73 5.74
C ASN A 94 -13.98 9.92 7.02
N ALA A 95 -13.10 8.92 6.97
CA ALA A 95 -12.64 8.18 8.14
C ALA A 95 -11.18 8.50 8.49
N VAL A 96 -10.81 8.18 9.73
CA VAL A 96 -9.43 8.24 10.23
C VAL A 96 -9.07 6.86 10.78
N LEU A 97 -7.88 6.38 10.42
CA LEU A 97 -7.30 5.16 10.95
C LEU A 97 -5.97 5.48 11.63
N GLU A 98 -5.71 4.85 12.77
CA GLU A 98 -4.42 4.93 13.45
C GLU A 98 -3.82 3.53 13.56
N SER A 99 -2.51 3.41 13.37
CA SER A 99 -1.80 2.13 13.56
C SER A 99 -1.76 1.68 15.02
N GLY A 100 -1.98 2.61 15.96
CA GLY A 100 -1.66 2.41 17.36
C GLY A 100 -0.15 2.52 17.62
N SER A 101 0.26 2.18 18.84
CA SER A 101 1.66 2.31 19.26
C SER A 101 2.54 1.19 18.68
N ILE A 102 3.57 1.59 17.95
CA ILE A 102 4.58 0.73 17.37
C ILE A 102 5.86 0.85 18.20
N ASP A 103 6.32 -0.24 18.81
CA ASP A 103 7.54 -0.24 19.62
C ASP A 103 8.81 -0.18 18.74
N VAL A 104 9.66 0.82 18.99
CA VAL A 104 10.98 1.00 18.34
C VAL A 104 12.12 1.11 19.36
N SER A 105 11.83 0.92 20.66
CA SER A 105 12.76 1.19 21.77
C SER A 105 14.03 0.36 21.76
N ALA A 106 13.99 -0.85 21.21
CA ALA A 106 15.14 -1.76 21.07
C ALA A 106 15.90 -1.60 19.75
N SER A 107 15.56 -0.61 18.92
CA SER A 107 16.18 -0.40 17.61
C SER A 107 17.34 0.59 17.66
N GLN A 108 18.37 0.33 16.86
CA GLN A 108 19.46 1.25 16.55
C GLN A 108 19.14 2.16 15.37
N SER A 109 18.19 1.74 14.54
CA SER A 109 17.60 2.50 13.44
C SER A 109 16.27 1.85 13.09
N SER A 110 15.27 2.65 12.77
CA SER A 110 13.94 2.18 12.40
C SER A 110 13.44 2.95 11.19
N THR A 111 12.91 2.23 10.19
CA THR A 111 12.27 2.82 9.01
C THR A 111 10.86 2.25 8.87
N LEU A 112 9.86 3.12 8.87
CA LEU A 112 8.50 2.77 8.50
C LEU A 112 8.37 2.82 6.99
N HIS A 113 7.82 1.77 6.42
CA HIS A 113 7.40 1.65 5.03
C HIS A 113 5.88 1.72 5.00
N ILE A 114 5.34 2.81 4.47
CA ILE A 114 3.92 3.12 4.46
C ILE A 114 3.42 2.93 3.03
N PHE A 115 2.38 2.13 2.87
CA PHE A 115 1.76 1.86 1.58
C PHE A 115 0.30 2.31 1.64
N ILE A 116 -0.14 3.00 0.59
CA ILE A 116 -1.53 3.40 0.43
C ILE A 116 -1.92 3.16 -1.02
N ALA A 117 -3.02 2.46 -1.25
CA ALA A 117 -3.53 2.16 -2.58
C ALA A 117 -4.91 2.80 -2.78
N LEU A 118 -5.11 3.39 -3.95
CA LEU A 118 -6.43 3.81 -4.42
C LEU A 118 -7.23 2.58 -4.87
N SER A 119 -8.46 2.45 -4.39
CA SER A 119 -9.36 1.32 -4.69
C SER A 119 -10.72 1.80 -5.20
N SER A 120 -10.75 2.93 -5.90
CA SER A 120 -11.99 3.51 -6.41
C SER A 120 -11.73 4.45 -7.59
N THR A 121 -12.70 4.48 -8.51
CA THR A 121 -12.69 5.36 -9.69
C THR A 121 -13.17 6.79 -9.39
N THR A 122 -13.45 7.11 -8.13
CA THR A 122 -13.69 8.48 -7.68
C THR A 122 -12.35 9.21 -7.58
N ALA A 123 -12.30 10.45 -8.05
CA ALA A 123 -11.09 11.27 -7.94
C ALA A 123 -10.69 11.45 -6.46
N HIS A 124 -9.45 11.11 -6.16
CA HIS A 124 -8.85 11.20 -4.83
C HIS A 124 -7.93 12.41 -4.76
N THR A 125 -8.21 13.35 -3.87
CA THR A 125 -7.39 14.55 -3.63
C THR A 125 -6.30 14.34 -2.57
N GLY A 126 -6.34 13.18 -1.89
CA GLY A 126 -5.25 12.66 -1.09
C GLY A 126 -5.61 12.40 0.36
N THR A 127 -4.97 11.37 0.92
CA THR A 127 -5.07 11.06 2.35
C THR A 127 -3.95 11.81 3.08
N GLU A 128 -4.25 12.48 4.18
CA GLU A 128 -3.21 13.08 5.02
C GLU A 128 -2.56 11.98 5.87
N ILE A 129 -1.23 11.84 5.76
CA ILE A 129 -0.43 10.92 6.56
C ILE A 129 0.34 11.72 7.60
N ILE A 130 0.18 11.34 8.87
CA ILE A 130 0.90 11.94 9.99
C ILE A 130 1.68 10.82 10.69
N VAL A 131 3.00 10.89 10.61
CA VAL A 131 3.87 10.00 11.39
C VAL A 131 4.24 10.72 12.67
N GLN A 132 3.96 10.07 13.79
CA GLN A 132 4.22 10.58 15.13
C GLN A 132 5.20 9.66 15.85
N GLY A 133 5.90 10.20 16.85
CA GLY A 133 6.63 9.37 17.80
C GLY A 133 6.62 9.92 19.21
N GLY A 134 6.88 9.01 20.15
CA GLY A 134 6.90 9.28 21.58
C GLY A 134 8.22 8.82 22.20
N SER A 135 8.71 9.57 23.18
CA SER A 135 9.95 9.26 23.90
C SER A 135 9.77 8.18 24.96
N GLU A 136 8.55 7.96 25.44
CA GLU A 136 8.23 6.98 26.48
C GLU A 136 7.31 5.90 25.90
N ALA A 137 7.76 4.65 25.89
CA ALA A 137 6.94 3.53 25.43
C ALA A 137 5.73 3.33 26.37
N GLY A 138 4.53 3.22 25.80
CA GLY A 138 3.31 2.87 26.54
C GLY A 138 2.73 3.98 27.41
N VAL A 139 3.22 5.22 27.29
CA VAL A 139 2.61 6.41 27.92
C VAL A 139 1.81 7.16 26.86
N ASP A 140 0.49 7.11 26.99
CA ASP A 140 -0.44 7.74 26.05
C ASP A 140 -0.39 9.27 26.18
N GLY A 141 -0.30 9.98 25.04
CA GLY A 141 -0.50 11.44 24.97
C GLY A 141 0.72 12.34 24.80
N SER A 142 1.96 11.83 24.72
CA SER A 142 3.15 12.64 24.41
C SER A 142 3.66 12.42 22.98
N TRP A 143 2.76 12.50 22.00
CA TRP A 143 3.08 12.34 20.58
C TRP A 143 3.65 13.63 19.99
N THR A 144 4.80 13.53 19.32
CA THR A 144 5.36 14.60 18.50
C THR A 144 5.28 14.21 17.03
N THR A 145 4.86 15.14 16.16
CA THR A 145 4.85 14.90 14.71
C THR A 145 6.28 14.81 14.19
N ILE A 146 6.63 13.70 13.55
CA ILE A 146 7.90 13.47 12.86
C ILE A 146 7.78 13.94 11.41
N SER A 147 6.70 13.54 10.74
CA SER A 147 6.43 13.89 9.34
C SER A 147 4.93 14.06 9.11
N ARG A 148 4.57 14.94 8.18
CA ARG A 148 3.20 15.15 7.73
C ARG A 148 3.19 15.48 6.24
N PHE A 149 2.43 14.74 5.46
CA PHE A 149 2.31 14.91 4.01
C PHE A 149 0.97 14.34 3.51
N ILE A 150 0.68 14.52 2.22
CA ILE A 150 -0.56 14.09 1.59
C ILE A 150 -0.23 13.16 0.43
N GLY A 151 -0.99 12.07 0.28
CA GLY A 151 -0.96 11.22 -0.91
C GLY A 151 -1.63 9.85 -0.69
N PRO A 152 -1.65 8.98 -1.71
CA PRO A 152 -1.46 9.32 -3.13
C PRO A 152 -2.59 10.24 -3.63
N ILE A 153 -2.47 10.81 -4.83
CA ILE A 153 -3.49 11.67 -5.45
C ILE A 153 -3.76 11.11 -6.84
N GLY A 154 -5.02 11.05 -7.26
CA GLY A 154 -5.38 10.63 -8.60
C GLY A 154 -6.73 9.95 -8.66
N THR A 155 -7.06 9.42 -9.83
CA THR A 155 -8.31 8.69 -10.06
C THR A 155 -7.95 7.32 -10.54
N ALA A 156 -8.31 6.27 -9.80
CA ALA A 156 -7.97 4.92 -10.23
C ALA A 156 -8.83 4.50 -11.43
N VAL A 157 -8.26 3.65 -12.28
CA VAL A 157 -8.98 2.80 -13.22
C VAL A 157 -8.93 1.37 -12.70
N LEU A 158 -9.89 0.54 -13.10
CA LEU A 158 -9.98 -0.83 -12.63
C LEU A 158 -10.27 -1.81 -13.76
N THR A 159 -9.85 -3.05 -13.57
CA THR A 159 -10.26 -4.17 -14.39
C THR A 159 -10.50 -5.41 -13.53
N ALA A 160 -11.48 -6.22 -13.92
CA ALA A 160 -11.75 -7.48 -13.27
C ALA A 160 -10.81 -8.57 -13.82
N PHE A 161 -10.46 -9.51 -12.95
CA PHE A 161 -9.79 -10.74 -13.35
C PHE A 161 -10.71 -11.54 -14.30
N ALA A 162 -10.13 -12.12 -15.35
CA ALA A 162 -10.85 -12.95 -16.31
C ALA A 162 -10.84 -14.44 -15.94
N ALA A 163 -10.00 -14.84 -15.00
CA ALA A 163 -9.91 -16.18 -14.44
C ALA A 163 -9.49 -16.12 -12.95
N THR A 164 -9.73 -17.21 -12.22
CA THR A 164 -9.15 -17.40 -10.88
C THR A 164 -7.67 -17.71 -11.04
N GLU A 165 -6.82 -16.86 -10.48
CA GLU A 165 -5.36 -16.99 -10.59
C GLU A 165 -4.79 -17.56 -9.28
N PRO A 166 -4.05 -18.68 -9.34
CA PRO A 166 -3.46 -19.27 -8.14
C PRO A 166 -2.33 -18.41 -7.59
N ALA A 167 -2.02 -18.57 -6.29
CA ALA A 167 -0.80 -18.01 -5.72
C ALA A 167 0.44 -18.47 -6.52
N GLY A 168 1.36 -17.53 -6.74
CA GLY A 168 2.56 -17.69 -7.56
C GLY A 168 2.36 -17.45 -9.06
N GLU A 169 1.12 -17.22 -9.53
CA GLU A 169 0.86 -16.91 -10.93
C GLU A 169 1.48 -15.57 -11.33
N THR A 170 2.08 -15.52 -12.52
CA THR A 170 2.80 -14.33 -13.02
C THR A 170 2.12 -13.71 -14.23
N THR A 171 1.21 -14.44 -14.88
CA THR A 171 0.41 -13.95 -16.00
C THR A 171 -1.05 -13.93 -15.59
N ILE A 172 -1.54 -12.74 -15.25
CA ILE A 172 -2.90 -12.53 -14.78
C ILE A 172 -3.79 -12.32 -16.01
N ALA A 173 -4.81 -13.15 -16.18
CA ALA A 173 -5.84 -12.95 -17.19
C ALA A 173 -6.75 -11.80 -16.76
N ILE A 174 -6.93 -10.83 -17.64
CA ILE A 174 -7.82 -9.68 -17.42
C ILE A 174 -8.70 -9.46 -18.64
N THR A 175 -9.78 -8.70 -18.47
CA THR A 175 -10.62 -8.32 -19.61
C THR A 175 -9.98 -7.11 -20.31
N ASN A 176 -9.58 -7.22 -21.59
CA ASN A 176 -9.14 -6.12 -22.46
C ASN A 176 -8.29 -5.02 -21.78
N PRO A 177 -6.96 -5.22 -21.60
CA PRO A 177 -6.07 -4.27 -20.95
C PRO A 177 -6.11 -2.89 -21.57
N VAL A 178 -6.13 -2.81 -22.90
CA VAL A 178 -6.05 -1.53 -23.63
C VAL A 178 -7.31 -0.71 -23.41
N ALA A 179 -8.50 -1.32 -23.50
CA ALA A 179 -9.75 -0.61 -23.27
C ALA A 179 -9.95 -0.17 -21.81
N ASN A 180 -9.26 -0.83 -20.88
CA ASN A 180 -9.31 -0.54 -19.44
C ASN A 180 -8.07 0.22 -18.94
N ASN A 181 -7.22 0.72 -19.85
CA ASN A 181 -6.02 1.52 -19.56
C ASN A 181 -5.02 0.82 -18.60
N MET A 182 -4.89 -0.50 -18.76
CA MET A 182 -3.90 -1.34 -18.08
C MET A 182 -2.65 -1.55 -18.94
N ASP A 183 -2.40 -0.66 -19.90
CA ASP A 183 -1.25 -0.67 -20.81
C ASP A 183 -0.04 0.11 -20.27
N ASN A 184 -0.13 0.60 -19.03
CA ASN A 184 0.91 1.32 -18.31
C ASN A 184 1.92 0.37 -17.66
N ASP A 185 2.76 -0.26 -18.49
CA ASP A 185 3.85 -1.12 -18.04
C ASP A 185 4.86 -0.38 -17.16
N GLY A 186 5.52 -1.12 -16.26
CA GLY A 186 6.58 -0.60 -15.41
C GLY A 186 6.11 0.10 -14.14
N LYS A 187 4.90 -0.22 -13.66
CA LYS A 187 4.28 0.42 -12.51
C LYS A 187 3.74 -0.56 -11.48
N PHE A 188 3.62 -0.07 -10.25
CA PHE A 188 2.88 -0.75 -9.20
C PHE A 188 1.37 -0.65 -9.40
N LYS A 189 0.70 -1.79 -9.31
CA LYS A 189 -0.74 -1.96 -9.33
C LYS A 189 -1.21 -2.46 -7.98
N PHE A 190 -2.47 -2.18 -7.65
CA PHE A 190 -3.10 -2.73 -6.46
C PHE A 190 -4.06 -3.84 -6.84
N VAL A 191 -3.89 -5.01 -6.24
CA VAL A 191 -4.85 -6.10 -6.28
C VAL A 191 -5.69 -5.99 -5.01
N GLU A 192 -6.90 -5.47 -5.16
CA GLU A 192 -7.90 -5.49 -4.09
C GLU A 192 -8.50 -6.90 -4.00
N ASN A 193 -8.70 -7.38 -2.78
CA ASN A 193 -9.48 -8.56 -2.47
C ASN A 193 -10.52 -8.23 -1.39
N THR A 194 -11.71 -8.82 -1.47
CA THR A 194 -12.74 -8.69 -0.41
C THR A 194 -12.25 -9.12 0.98
N VAL A 195 -11.23 -9.98 1.06
CA VAL A 195 -10.49 -10.28 2.28
C VAL A 195 -9.26 -9.39 2.31
N ALA A 196 -9.26 -8.36 3.15
CA ALA A 196 -8.18 -7.36 3.17
C ALA A 196 -6.78 -7.96 3.33
N ALA A 197 -6.62 -9.04 4.10
CA ALA A 197 -5.34 -9.72 4.27
C ALA A 197 -4.77 -10.34 2.97
N ASP A 198 -5.64 -10.60 1.99
CA ASP A 198 -5.28 -11.16 0.68
C ASP A 198 -5.08 -10.07 -0.39
N CYS A 199 -5.25 -8.78 -0.03
CA CYS A 199 -4.86 -7.67 -0.90
C CYS A 199 -3.34 -7.64 -1.08
N GLU A 200 -2.88 -7.19 -2.25
CA GLU A 200 -1.45 -7.14 -2.55
C GLU A 200 -1.07 -6.04 -3.54
N ILE A 201 0.22 -5.70 -3.57
CA ILE A 201 0.80 -4.78 -4.55
C ILE A 201 1.63 -5.63 -5.52
N VAL A 202 1.36 -5.47 -6.81
CA VAL A 202 2.08 -6.17 -7.88
C VAL A 202 2.78 -5.18 -8.78
N TYR A 203 3.89 -5.57 -9.41
CA TYR A 203 4.60 -4.73 -10.37
C TYR A 203 4.41 -5.26 -11.78
N GLN A 204 3.70 -4.51 -12.62
CA GLN A 204 3.45 -4.89 -14.02
C GLN A 204 4.70 -4.70 -14.86
N VAL A 205 5.14 -5.75 -15.56
CA VAL A 205 6.31 -5.73 -16.45
C VAL A 205 5.96 -5.70 -17.92
N SER A 206 4.77 -6.21 -18.28
CA SER A 206 4.24 -6.17 -19.64
C SER A 206 2.74 -6.42 -19.64
N ASN A 207 2.06 -6.03 -20.70
CA ASN A 207 0.70 -6.44 -21.00
C ASN A 207 0.62 -7.13 -22.38
N SER A 208 -0.44 -7.90 -22.59
CA SER A 208 -0.76 -8.47 -23.88
C SER A 208 -2.27 -8.44 -24.10
N GLY A 209 -2.71 -8.01 -25.27
CA GLY A 209 -4.12 -7.93 -25.62
C GLY A 209 -4.28 -7.24 -26.96
N ASP A 210 -5.32 -7.62 -27.70
CA ASP A 210 -5.44 -7.22 -29.11
C ASP A 210 -5.78 -5.71 -29.21
N ALA A 211 -4.97 -4.94 -29.96
CA ALA A 211 -5.28 -3.57 -30.39
C ALA A 211 -6.31 -3.54 -31.53
#